data_AF-A0A724J9D3-F1
#
_entry.id   AF-A0A724J9D3-F1
#
_cell.length_a   1.000
_cell.length_b   1.000
_cell.length_c   1.000
_cell.angle_alpha   90.00
_cell.angle_beta   90.00
_cell.angle_gamma   90.00
#
_symmetry.space_group_name_H-M   'P 1'
#
loop_
_entity.id
_entity.type
_entity.pdbx_description
1 polymer ?
#
loop_
_entity_poly.entity_id
_entity_poly.type
_entity_poly.pdbx_seq_one_letter_code
_entity_poly.pdbx_strand_id
1 'polypeptide(L)'
;MAKTKSEIFALIGANFPDNQSGLITPEKLREVTTQMADSMLYGAKEVEVLRASSTDIQAPTTTGTALTVAFGGAQKTSADPVMINASGVVTFNAAGNYAIRVKLQAGRTGASGTSILLSRVLLAGAQFGSP
;
A
#
# COMPACT_ATOMS: atom_id res chain seq x y z
N MET A 1 -18.14 5.08 8.40
CA MET A 1 -17.35 5.36 7.18
C MET A 1 -17.47 6.84 6.88
N ALA A 2 -16.38 7.51 6.48
CA ALA A 2 -16.44 8.91 6.08
C ALA A 2 -17.33 9.04 4.84
N LYS A 3 -18.24 10.02 4.86
CA LYS A 3 -19.14 10.29 3.73
C LYS A 3 -18.35 10.82 2.54
N THR A 4 -18.68 10.37 1.35
CA THR A 4 -18.20 10.94 0.09
C THR A 4 -18.66 12.39 -0.06
N LYS A 5 -18.05 13.13 -0.99
CA LYS A 5 -18.45 14.50 -1.33
C LYS A 5 -19.97 14.62 -1.57
N SER A 6 -20.55 13.70 -2.33
CA SER A 6 -21.99 13.70 -2.63
C SER A 6 -22.85 13.42 -1.39
N GLU A 7 -22.41 12.50 -0.52
CA GLU A 7 -23.12 12.20 0.74
C GLU A 7 -23.00 13.33 1.77
N ILE A 8 -21.90 14.09 1.77
CA ILE A 8 -21.75 15.30 2.59
C ILE A 8 -22.71 16.39 2.13
N PHE A 9 -22.81 16.62 0.82
CA PHE A 9 -23.78 17.60 0.30
C PHE A 9 -25.22 17.19 0.58
N ALA A 10 -25.53 15.89 0.50
CA ALA A 10 -26.83 15.38 0.92
C ALA A 10 -27.08 15.59 2.42
N LEU A 11 -26.08 15.35 3.28
CA LEU A 11 -26.20 15.56 4.72
C LEU A 11 -26.38 17.05 5.07
N ILE A 12 -25.60 17.94 4.45
CA ILE A 12 -25.76 19.40 4.58
C ILE A 12 -27.17 19.80 4.15
N GLY A 13 -27.62 19.30 2.98
CA GLY A 13 -28.95 19.56 2.44
C GLY A 13 -30.10 18.94 3.25
N ALA A 14 -29.84 17.98 4.12
CA ALA A 14 -30.84 17.42 5.03
C ALA A 14 -30.88 18.15 6.39
N ASN A 15 -29.72 18.61 6.86
CA ASN A 15 -29.57 19.11 8.23
C ASN A 15 -29.52 20.64 8.37
N PHE A 16 -29.08 21.39 7.36
CA PHE A 16 -28.99 22.86 7.41
C PHE A 16 -30.18 23.61 6.78
N PRO A 17 -30.79 23.16 5.67
CA PRO A 17 -32.02 23.76 5.19
C PRO A 17 -33.21 23.07 5.87
N ASP A 18 -33.43 23.38 7.15
CA ASP A 18 -34.72 23.04 7.78
C ASP A 18 -35.78 24.00 7.23
N ASN A 19 -36.46 23.58 6.16
CA ASN A 19 -37.52 24.35 5.50
C ASN A 19 -38.86 24.31 6.26
N GLN A 20 -38.94 23.64 7.42
CA GLN A 20 -40.14 23.57 8.25
C GLN A 20 -40.03 24.41 9.53
N SER A 21 -38.89 24.37 10.23
CA SER A 21 -38.71 25.10 11.49
C SER A 21 -37.82 26.34 11.36
N GLY A 22 -36.99 26.42 10.33
CA GLY A 22 -35.99 27.49 10.16
C GLY A 22 -34.86 27.47 11.20
N LEU A 23 -34.84 26.49 12.11
CA LEU A 23 -33.88 26.40 13.21
C LEU A 23 -32.88 25.26 12.95
N ILE A 24 -31.59 25.59 13.04
CA ILE A 24 -30.51 24.59 13.06
C ILE A 24 -30.21 24.26 14.52
N THR A 25 -30.48 23.04 14.95
CA THR A 25 -30.14 22.62 16.32
C THR A 25 -28.63 22.34 16.45
N PRO A 26 -28.06 22.47 17.67
CA PRO A 26 -26.66 22.12 17.91
C PRO A 26 -26.31 20.68 17.50
N GLU A 27 -27.25 19.74 17.57
CA GLU A 27 -27.09 18.35 17.18
C GLU A 27 -26.89 18.22 15.67
N LYS A 28 -27.75 18.86 14.88
CA LYS A 28 -27.66 18.89 13.41
C LYS A 28 -26.34 19.55 12.95
N LEU A 29 -25.93 20.63 13.63
CA LEU A 29 -24.64 21.29 13.39
C LEU A 29 -23.46 20.36 13.67
N ARG A 30 -23.48 19.67 14.81
CA ARG A 30 -22.42 18.74 15.21
C ARG A 30 -22.31 17.58 14.24
N GLU A 31 -23.44 17.01 13.81
CA GLU A 31 -23.46 15.90 12.86
C GLU A 31 -22.77 16.26 11.53
N VAL A 32 -23.09 17.42 10.94
CA VAL A 32 -22.46 17.87 9.70
C VAL A 32 -20.98 18.17 9.92
N THR A 33 -20.63 18.93 10.95
CA THR A 33 -19.25 19.37 11.20
C THR A 33 -18.30 18.24 11.55
N THR A 34 -18.74 17.23 12.30
CA THR A 34 -17.98 16.01 12.55
C THR A 34 -17.71 15.24 11.26
N GLN A 35 -18.73 15.09 10.40
CA GLN A 35 -18.56 14.40 9.12
C GLN A 35 -17.64 15.16 8.15
N MET A 36 -17.68 16.49 8.15
CA MET A 36 -16.75 17.31 7.36
C MET A 36 -15.31 17.18 7.87
N ALA A 37 -15.09 17.19 9.19
CA ALA A 37 -13.77 16.99 9.78
C ALA A 37 -13.19 15.60 9.44
N ASP A 38 -14.01 14.54 9.56
CA ASP A 38 -13.60 13.17 9.25
C ASP A 38 -13.32 12.97 7.74
N SER A 39 -14.06 13.68 6.88
CA SER A 39 -13.87 13.59 5.42
C SER A 39 -12.61 14.29 4.93
N MET A 40 -12.17 15.37 5.57
CA MET A 40 -10.91 16.04 5.22
C MET A 40 -9.68 15.18 5.52
N LEU A 41 -9.81 14.20 6.42
CA LEU A 41 -8.77 13.23 6.74
C LEU A 41 -8.69 12.07 5.74
N TYR A 42 -9.68 11.93 4.84
CA TYR A 42 -9.74 10.88 3.82
C TYR A 42 -9.01 11.29 2.52
N GLY A 43 -7.89 12.00 2.61
CA GLY A 43 -6.89 11.98 1.54
C GLY A 43 -6.27 10.59 1.50
N ALA A 44 -6.10 9.99 0.32
CA ALA A 44 -5.62 8.62 0.13
C ALA A 44 -4.44 8.29 1.06
N LYS A 45 -4.75 7.68 2.21
CA LYS A 45 -3.76 7.31 3.20
C LYS A 45 -3.23 5.95 2.80
N GLU A 46 -1.94 5.89 2.45
CA GLU A 46 -1.26 4.60 2.31
C GLU A 46 -1.36 3.87 3.65
N VAL A 47 -2.03 2.72 3.63
CA VAL A 47 -2.08 1.81 4.78
C VAL A 47 -1.04 0.74 4.55
N GLU A 48 -0.16 0.55 5.52
CA GLU A 48 0.78 -0.57 5.48
C GLU A 48 0.03 -1.89 5.60
N VAL A 49 0.02 -2.65 4.51
CA VAL A 49 -0.64 -3.96 4.44
C VAL A 49 0.34 -5.12 4.53
N LEU A 50 1.65 -4.90 4.39
CA LEU A 50 2.68 -5.93 4.51
C LEU A 50 4.04 -5.28 4.79
N ARG A 51 4.84 -5.88 5.69
CA ARG A 51 6.23 -5.51 5.94
C ARG A 51 7.07 -6.75 6.22
N ALA A 52 7.97 -7.05 5.28
CA ALA A 52 8.90 -8.16 5.35
C ALA A 52 10.34 -7.66 5.23
N SER A 53 11.28 -8.36 5.87
CA SER A 53 12.71 -8.03 5.86
C SER A 53 13.54 -9.27 6.16
N SER A 54 14.69 -9.38 5.49
CA SER A 54 15.73 -10.35 5.81
C SER A 54 17.08 -9.63 5.87
N THR A 55 17.95 -10.11 6.74
CA THR A 55 19.37 -9.72 6.83
C THR A 55 20.30 -10.83 6.34
N ASP A 56 19.75 -11.91 5.79
CA ASP A 56 20.51 -13.06 5.32
C ASP A 56 21.30 -12.70 4.06
N ILE A 57 22.49 -13.27 3.93
CA ILE A 57 23.33 -13.09 2.74
C ILE A 57 22.73 -13.90 1.60
N GLN A 58 22.33 -13.22 0.54
CA GLN A 58 21.73 -13.81 -0.66
C GLN A 58 22.63 -13.53 -1.86
N ALA A 59 23.48 -14.50 -2.18
CA ALA A 59 24.46 -14.39 -3.26
C ALA A 59 24.00 -15.15 -4.51
N PRO A 60 24.03 -14.54 -5.70
CA PRO A 60 23.89 -15.27 -6.96
C PRO A 60 25.01 -16.31 -7.11
N THR A 61 24.68 -17.50 -7.59
CA THR A 61 25.65 -18.58 -7.81
C THR A 61 26.32 -18.51 -9.18
N THR A 62 25.68 -17.85 -10.16
CA THR A 62 26.15 -17.73 -11.54
C THR A 62 25.78 -16.36 -12.13
N THR A 63 26.55 -15.89 -13.10
CA THR A 63 26.21 -14.69 -13.88
C THR A 63 25.09 -15.01 -14.88
N GLY A 64 24.20 -14.04 -15.13
CA GLY A 64 23.12 -14.17 -16.12
C GLY A 64 21.86 -14.88 -15.62
N THR A 65 21.94 -15.57 -14.47
CA THR A 65 20.77 -16.16 -13.81
C THR A 65 20.25 -15.21 -12.73
N ALA A 66 19.00 -14.76 -12.86
CA ALA A 66 18.38 -13.89 -11.87
C ALA A 66 18.11 -14.66 -10.56
N LEU A 67 18.47 -14.05 -9.44
CA LEU A 67 18.11 -14.51 -8.09
C LEU A 67 16.80 -13.84 -7.66
N THR A 68 15.82 -14.63 -7.21
CA THR A 68 14.67 -14.09 -6.47
C THR A 68 15.09 -13.83 -5.03
N VAL A 69 15.02 -12.57 -4.61
CA VAL A 69 15.39 -12.19 -3.24
C VAL A 69 14.27 -12.50 -2.25
N ALA A 70 14.61 -13.17 -1.16
CA ALA A 70 13.73 -13.47 -0.04
C ALA A 70 13.74 -12.33 1.00
N PHE A 71 12.62 -12.17 1.70
CA PHE A 71 12.45 -11.14 2.74
C PHE A 71 12.05 -11.77 4.09
N GLY A 72 12.60 -12.95 4.38
CA GLY A 72 12.34 -13.72 5.60
C GLY A 72 11.36 -14.86 5.36
N GLY A 73 10.77 -15.37 6.44
CA GLY A 73 9.74 -16.41 6.36
C GLY A 73 8.47 -15.93 5.67
N ALA A 74 7.59 -16.88 5.30
CA ALA A 74 6.28 -16.54 4.79
C ALA A 74 5.50 -15.70 5.82
N GLN A 75 4.79 -14.68 5.35
CA GLN A 75 3.93 -13.85 6.19
C GLN A 75 2.55 -13.77 5.57
N LYS A 76 1.53 -13.73 6.45
CA LYS A 76 0.11 -13.64 6.08
C LYS A 76 -0.39 -14.85 5.28
N THR A 77 -1.66 -14.81 4.92
CA THR A 77 -2.37 -15.93 4.27
C THR A 77 -3.18 -15.45 3.07
N SER A 78 -3.82 -16.37 2.37
CA SER A 78 -4.76 -16.04 1.28
C SER A 78 -5.98 -15.24 1.72
N ALA A 79 -6.27 -15.20 3.03
CA ALA A 79 -7.34 -14.37 3.59
C ALA A 79 -6.93 -12.90 3.75
N ASP A 80 -5.64 -12.59 3.70
CA ASP A 80 -5.14 -11.22 3.77
C ASP A 80 -5.08 -10.57 2.38
N PRO A 81 -5.25 -9.24 2.25
CA PRO A 81 -5.18 -8.56 0.96
C PRO A 81 -3.85 -8.75 0.21
N VAL A 82 -2.75 -8.88 0.94
CA VAL A 82 -1.40 -9.10 0.41
C VAL A 82 -0.66 -10.09 1.32
N MET A 83 0.03 -11.05 0.73
CA MET A 83 0.86 -12.04 1.43
C MET A 83 2.21 -12.22 0.73
N ILE A 84 3.19 -12.79 1.43
CA ILE A 84 4.51 -13.10 0.87
C ILE A 84 4.92 -14.52 1.28
N ASN A 85 5.49 -15.29 0.34
CA ASN A 85 6.05 -16.59 0.65
C ASN A 85 7.53 -16.49 1.08
N ALA A 86 8.09 -17.60 1.57
CA ALA A 86 9.49 -17.65 2.01
C ALA A 86 10.51 -17.40 0.88
N SER A 87 10.11 -17.52 -0.38
CA SER A 87 10.95 -17.22 -1.55
C SER A 87 10.89 -15.74 -1.96
N GLY A 88 10.15 -14.90 -1.24
CA GLY A 88 10.02 -13.46 -1.54
C GLY A 88 8.99 -13.10 -2.63
N VAL A 89 8.15 -14.04 -3.04
CA VAL A 89 7.05 -13.77 -3.99
C VAL A 89 5.87 -13.19 -3.23
N VAL A 90 5.47 -11.98 -3.62
CA VAL A 90 4.31 -11.26 -3.07
C VAL A 90 3.07 -11.58 -3.90
N THR A 91 1.99 -11.97 -3.23
CA THR A 91 0.67 -12.22 -3.84
C THR A 91 -0.32 -11.17 -3.38
N PHE A 92 -1.01 -10.55 -4.34
CA PHE A 92 -2.14 -9.63 -4.09
C PHE A 92 -3.45 -10.40 -4.25
N ASN A 93 -4.15 -10.65 -3.14
CA ASN A 93 -5.39 -11.42 -3.12
C ASN A 93 -6.63 -10.53 -3.32
N ALA A 94 -6.48 -9.22 -3.16
CA ALA A 94 -7.51 -8.22 -3.41
C ALA A 94 -7.09 -7.28 -4.54
N ALA A 95 -8.04 -6.87 -5.37
CA ALA A 95 -7.81 -5.83 -6.37
C ALA A 95 -7.70 -4.46 -5.69
N GLY A 96 -6.78 -3.62 -6.17
CA GLY A 96 -6.58 -2.27 -5.63
C GLY A 96 -5.29 -1.63 -6.11
N ASN A 97 -5.05 -0.41 -5.63
CA ASN A 97 -3.83 0.33 -5.88
C ASN A 97 -2.84 0.07 -4.74
N TYR A 98 -1.63 -0.36 -5.09
CA TYR A 98 -0.60 -0.69 -4.14
C TYR A 98 0.68 0.11 -4.42
N ALA A 99 1.25 0.68 -3.38
CA ALA A 99 2.60 1.22 -3.40
C ALA A 99 3.57 0.18 -2.84
N ILE A 100 4.63 -0.11 -3.57
CA ILE A 100 5.66 -1.09 -3.17
C ILE A 100 6.97 -0.34 -2.96
N ARG A 101 7.58 -0.51 -1.79
CA ARG A 101 8.90 0.03 -1.48
C ARG A 101 9.86 -1.11 -1.18
N VAL A 102 10.85 -1.29 -2.06
CA VAL A 102 11.91 -2.29 -1.90
C VAL A 102 13.21 -1.57 -1.54
N LYS A 103 13.89 -2.05 -0.50
CA LYS A 103 15.22 -1.58 -0.10
C LYS A 103 16.18 -2.75 -0.19
N LEU A 104 17.23 -2.61 -1.00
CA LEU A 104 18.28 -3.60 -1.17
C LEU A 104 19.61 -2.98 -0.75
N GLN A 105 20.40 -3.74 -0.01
CA GLN A 105 21.80 -3.41 0.25
C GLN A 105 22.66 -4.43 -0.48
N ALA A 106 23.52 -3.95 -1.37
CA ALA A 106 24.44 -4.80 -2.11
C ALA A 106 25.83 -4.77 -1.47
N GLY A 107 26.42 -5.95 -1.32
CA GLY A 107 27.83 -6.13 -0.98
C GLY A 107 28.53 -6.96 -2.06
N ARG A 108 29.84 -6.83 -2.15
CA ARG A 108 30.68 -7.67 -3.02
C ARG A 108 31.62 -8.49 -2.14
N THR A 109 31.60 -9.80 -2.31
CA THR A 109 32.52 -10.71 -1.64
C THR A 109 33.45 -11.32 -2.67
N GLY A 110 34.76 -11.08 -2.53
CA GLY A 110 35.83 -11.69 -3.33
C GLY A 110 35.75 -11.45 -4.84
N ALA A 111 36.53 -10.52 -5.39
CA ALA A 111 36.98 -10.49 -6.79
C ALA A 111 37.73 -9.19 -7.13
N SER A 112 38.57 -9.21 -8.17
CA SER A 112 39.08 -8.05 -8.89
C SER A 112 38.17 -7.68 -10.08
N GLY A 113 38.28 -6.46 -10.62
CA GLY A 113 37.49 -6.00 -11.78
C GLY A 113 36.10 -5.44 -11.45
N THR A 114 35.26 -5.21 -12.47
CA THR A 114 33.93 -4.56 -12.35
C THR A 114 32.82 -5.56 -12.05
N SER A 115 31.91 -5.21 -11.14
CA SER A 115 30.67 -5.94 -10.89
C SER A 115 29.47 -5.08 -11.24
N ILE A 116 28.56 -5.62 -12.06
CA ILE A 116 27.31 -4.96 -12.42
C ILE A 116 26.18 -5.72 -11.74
N LEU A 117 25.43 -5.03 -10.87
CA LEU A 117 24.25 -5.57 -10.21
C LEU A 117 23.02 -4.87 -10.77
N LEU A 118 22.07 -5.68 -11.24
CA LEU A 118 20.80 -5.21 -11.79
C LEU A 118 19.68 -5.79 -10.93
N SER A 119 18.75 -4.94 -10.52
CA SER A 119 17.54 -5.34 -9.82
C SER A 119 16.32 -5.01 -10.69
N ARG A 120 15.29 -5.84 -10.59
CA ARG A 120 14.03 -5.64 -11.31
C ARG A 120 12.87 -6.15 -10.47
N VAL A 121 11.71 -5.54 -10.66
CA VAL A 121 10.44 -6.04 -10.14
C VAL A 121 9.72 -6.75 -11.29
N LEU A 122 9.18 -7.93 -11.02
CA LEU A 122 8.37 -8.68 -11.97
C LEU A 122 6.92 -8.72 -11.47
N LEU A 123 5.97 -8.37 -12.33
CA LEU A 123 4.54 -8.61 -12.11
C LEU A 123 4.11 -9.75 -13.03
N ALA A 124 3.70 -10.87 -12.45
CA ALA A 124 3.32 -12.08 -13.19
C ALA A 124 4.37 -12.53 -14.24
N GLY A 125 5.66 -12.36 -13.91
CA GLY A 125 6.79 -12.73 -14.77
C GLY A 125 7.24 -11.64 -15.76
N ALA A 126 6.45 -10.58 -15.98
CA ALA A 126 6.83 -9.46 -16.83
C ALA A 126 7.52 -8.35 -16.02
N GLN A 127 8.54 -7.70 -16.59
CA GLN A 127 9.21 -6.58 -15.93
C GLN A 127 8.23 -5.42 -15.75
N PHE A 128 8.14 -4.93 -14.52
CA PHE A 128 7.28 -3.81 -14.15
C PHE A 128 8.12 -2.58 -13.83
N GLY A 129 7.68 -1.42 -14.33
CA GLY A 129 8.41 -0.14 -14.23
C GLY A 129 9.25 0.18 -15.46
N SER A 130 10.02 1.27 -15.38
CA SER A 130 10.97 1.63 -16.44
C SER A 130 12.09 0.58 -16.52
N PRO A 131 12.50 0.16 -17.72
CA PRO A 131 13.70 -0.66 -17.92
C PRO A 131 14.97 0.08 -17.51
#